data_AF-A0A933UD99-F1
#
_entry.id   AF-A0A933UD99-F1
#
_cell.length_a   1.000
_cell.length_b   1.000
_cell.length_c   1.000
_cell.angle_alpha   90.00
_cell.angle_beta   90.00
_cell.angle_gamma   90.00
#
_symmetry.space_group_name_H-M   'P 1'
#
loop_
_entity.id
_entity.type
_entity.pdbx_description
1 polymer ?
#
loop_
_entity_poly.entity_id
_entity_poly.type
_entity_poly.pdbx_seq_one_letter_code
_entity_poly.pdbx_strand_id
1 'polypeptide(L)'
;MQPLDWVHALLNLVGLLLWLMWREDSLRASRRPVGTKLLSTLKRAGGDSVSRWIYLGSLAGLLLVRAFGYWQMGRGVRWTPLINLCVVVVPFRSDLFARMLVFSTASLAVFVAEFYFWLLLLSAANRRVLDTDPVQNHIRAHLGRVDRWPGFLKLLLPFLLAGLLWLGVGPLMAKLGYQLPAKSLAHAAQQAVLVGLSAFLVWKYLIAGILLLHLVSSYVYFGQAPAWTFLNVTARNLLRPIAWMRFLQFGKIDLTPLAGAALVLGLGEAGARGLPTLYRQLPL
;
A
#
# COMPACT_ATOMS: atom_id res chain seq x y z
N MET A 1 -6.25 11.58 -18.17
CA MET A 1 -6.00 10.16 -17.91
C MET A 1 -5.72 9.53 -19.26
N GLN A 2 -4.51 9.02 -19.48
CA GLN A 2 -4.15 8.39 -20.75
C GLN A 2 -4.70 6.96 -20.79
N PRO A 3 -5.02 6.41 -21.97
CA PRO A 3 -5.64 5.08 -22.10
C PRO A 3 -4.77 3.94 -21.54
N LEU A 4 -3.46 4.13 -21.33
CA LEU A 4 -2.61 3.10 -20.73
C LEU A 4 -2.61 3.11 -19.19
N ASP A 5 -3.15 4.15 -18.55
CA ASP A 5 -3.09 4.32 -17.09
C ASP A 5 -4.00 3.31 -16.38
N TRP A 6 -5.19 3.01 -16.92
CA TRP A 6 -6.10 2.01 -16.33
C TRP A 6 -5.56 0.59 -16.52
N VAL A 7 -4.95 0.29 -17.67
CA VAL A 7 -4.27 -0.99 -17.91
C VAL A 7 -3.14 -1.17 -16.90
N HIS A 8 -2.35 -0.12 -16.68
CA HIS A 8 -1.28 -0.12 -15.70
C HIS A 8 -1.79 -0.42 -14.27
N ALA A 9 -2.87 0.24 -13.86
CA ALA A 9 -3.50 0.00 -12.56
C ALA A 9 -4.02 -1.45 -12.43
N LEU A 10 -4.68 -1.97 -13.47
CA LEU A 10 -5.16 -3.35 -13.51
C LEU A 10 -4.02 -4.36 -13.41
N LEU A 11 -2.92 -4.17 -14.15
CA LEU A 11 -1.76 -5.04 -14.09
C LEU A 11 -1.06 -5.00 -12.71
N ASN A 12 -1.02 -3.83 -12.06
CA ASN A 12 -0.55 -3.74 -10.67
C ASN A 12 -1.47 -4.51 -9.72
N LEU A 13 -2.79 -4.44 -9.90
CA LEU A 13 -3.75 -5.19 -9.09
C LEU A 13 -3.58 -6.70 -9.27
N VAL A 14 -3.46 -7.18 -10.51
CA VAL A 14 -3.20 -8.60 -10.80
C VAL A 14 -1.86 -9.04 -10.18
N GLY A 15 -0.81 -8.22 -10.30
CA GLY A 15 0.48 -8.47 -9.69
C GLY A 15 0.41 -8.55 -8.16
N LEU A 16 -0.36 -7.66 -7.53
CA LEU A 16 -0.62 -7.68 -6.10
C LEU A 16 -1.36 -8.97 -5.70
N LEU A 17 -2.38 -9.39 -6.44
CA LEU A 17 -3.10 -10.63 -6.17
C LEU A 17 -2.17 -11.86 -6.26
N LEU A 18 -1.34 -11.96 -7.30
CA LEU A 18 -0.34 -13.02 -7.42
C LEU A 18 0.65 -13.02 -6.25
N TRP A 19 1.10 -11.83 -5.84
CA TRP A 19 1.96 -11.67 -4.66
C TRP A 19 1.28 -12.16 -3.37
N LEU A 20 0.01 -11.80 -3.15
CA LEU A 20 -0.76 -12.21 -1.99
C LEU A 20 -1.01 -13.71 -1.98
N MET A 21 -1.37 -14.32 -3.10
CA MET A 21 -1.57 -15.77 -3.23
C MET A 21 -0.28 -16.53 -2.93
N TRP A 22 0.86 -16.07 -3.45
CA TRP A 22 2.16 -16.65 -3.10
C TRP A 22 2.46 -16.56 -1.60
N ARG A 23 2.18 -15.40 -0.97
CA ARG A 23 2.39 -15.18 0.46
C ARG A 23 1.48 -16.07 1.30
N GLU A 24 0.20 -16.18 0.96
CA GLU A 24 -0.75 -17.03 1.66
C GLU A 24 -0.33 -18.50 1.66
N ASP A 25 0.09 -19.03 0.51
CA ASP A 25 0.56 -20.41 0.42
C ASP A 25 1.87 -20.61 1.20
N SER A 26 2.75 -19.62 1.23
CA SER A 26 3.93 -19.66 2.10
C SER A 26 3.55 -19.69 3.58
N LEU A 27 2.56 -18.90 4.00
CA LEU A 27 2.09 -18.87 5.38
C LEU A 27 1.42 -20.18 5.78
N ARG A 28 0.64 -20.79 4.88
CA ARG A 28 0.03 -22.11 5.07
C ARG A 28 1.08 -23.22 5.17
N ALA A 29 2.10 -23.18 4.31
CA ALA A 29 3.20 -24.15 4.33
C ALA A 29 3.97 -24.11 5.65
N SER A 30 4.24 -22.91 6.20
CA SER A 30 4.95 -22.74 7.49
C SER A 30 4.13 -23.15 8.71
N ARG A 31 2.79 -23.21 8.61
CA ARG A 31 1.89 -23.65 9.70
C ARG A 31 1.65 -25.16 9.73
N ARG A 32 2.21 -25.94 8.79
CA ARG A 32 2.08 -27.41 8.82
C ARG A 32 2.77 -27.95 10.08
N PRO A 33 2.04 -28.65 10.98
CA PRO A 33 2.62 -29.17 12.21
C PRO A 33 3.72 -30.19 11.88
N VAL A 34 4.93 -29.95 12.42
CA VAL A 34 6.02 -30.93 12.49
C VAL A 34 5.65 -31.92 13.59
N GLY A 35 4.77 -32.87 13.29
CA GLY A 35 4.36 -33.87 14.26
C GLY A 35 2.97 -34.41 14.01
N THR A 36 2.93 -35.59 13.40
CA THR A 36 1.88 -36.66 13.41
C THR A 36 1.89 -37.39 12.06
N LYS A 37 3.06 -37.94 11.70
CA LYS A 37 3.09 -39.11 10.83
C LYS A 37 2.50 -40.24 11.68
N LEU A 38 1.28 -40.68 11.39
CA LEU A 38 0.77 -42.06 11.58
C LEU A 38 -0.77 -42.12 11.43
N LEU A 39 -1.51 -41.02 11.64
CA LEU A 39 -2.97 -40.97 11.47
C LEU A 39 -3.43 -40.38 10.12
N SER A 40 -2.51 -39.89 9.28
CA SER A 40 -2.80 -39.22 8.01
C SER A 40 -2.99 -40.16 6.81
N THR A 41 -3.01 -41.48 7.02
CA THR A 41 -3.25 -42.49 5.98
C THR A 41 -4.74 -42.72 5.70
N LEU A 42 -5.66 -42.16 6.51
CA LEU A 42 -7.09 -42.27 6.26
C LEU A 42 -7.63 -40.96 5.69
N LYS A 43 -7.91 -41.00 4.39
CA LYS A 43 -8.75 -40.05 3.64
C LYS A 43 -8.13 -38.66 3.41
N ARG A 44 -7.08 -38.63 2.58
CA ARG A 44 -6.71 -37.42 1.84
C ARG A 44 -7.67 -37.23 0.67
N ALA A 45 -8.81 -36.57 0.94
CA ALA A 45 -9.71 -36.08 -0.09
C ALA A 45 -9.35 -34.62 -0.42
N GLY A 46 -8.84 -34.39 -1.64
CA GLY A 46 -9.01 -33.14 -2.37
C GLY A 46 -7.98 -32.03 -2.15
N GLY A 47 -7.18 -31.78 -3.19
CA GLY A 47 -6.53 -30.49 -3.42
C GLY A 47 -5.07 -30.63 -3.80
N ASP A 48 -4.81 -30.84 -5.10
CA ASP A 48 -3.49 -30.61 -5.68
C ASP A 48 -3.09 -29.17 -5.34
N SER A 49 -2.18 -29.00 -4.37
CA SER A 49 -1.66 -27.68 -4.07
C SER A 49 -0.78 -27.27 -5.24
N VAL A 50 -1.31 -26.40 -6.10
CA VAL A 50 -0.55 -25.69 -7.13
C VAL A 50 0.75 -25.21 -6.47
N SER A 51 1.89 -25.58 -7.06
CA SER A 51 3.20 -25.25 -6.49
C SER A 51 3.28 -23.74 -6.27
N ARG A 52 3.61 -23.29 -5.04
CA ARG A 52 3.74 -21.87 -4.69
C ARG A 52 4.59 -21.06 -5.70
N TRP A 53 5.53 -21.74 -6.33
CA TRP A 53 6.44 -21.15 -7.32
C TRP A 53 5.74 -20.76 -8.62
N ILE A 54 4.57 -21.33 -8.92
CA ILE A 54 3.76 -20.95 -10.08
C ILE A 54 3.28 -19.50 -9.94
N TYR A 55 2.94 -19.03 -8.73
CA TYR A 55 2.58 -17.63 -8.52
C TYR A 55 3.76 -16.68 -8.74
N LEU A 56 4.96 -17.05 -8.27
CA LEU A 56 6.17 -16.26 -8.54
C LEU A 56 6.57 -16.30 -10.02
N GLY A 57 6.45 -17.45 -10.67
CA GLY A 57 6.68 -17.60 -12.12
C GLY A 57 5.69 -16.76 -12.93
N SER A 58 4.41 -16.77 -12.55
CA SER A 58 3.36 -15.94 -13.14
C SER A 58 3.62 -14.45 -12.91
N LEU A 59 4.10 -14.07 -11.72
CA LEU A 59 4.48 -12.70 -11.40
C LEU A 59 5.66 -12.24 -12.27
N ALA A 60 6.69 -13.07 -12.41
CA ALA A 60 7.82 -12.79 -13.28
C ALA A 60 7.39 -12.68 -14.75
N GLY A 61 6.56 -13.61 -15.23
CA GLY A 61 5.98 -13.58 -16.57
C GLY A 61 5.15 -12.31 -16.82
N LEU A 62 4.29 -11.95 -15.86
CA LEU A 62 3.50 -10.71 -15.89
C LEU A 62 4.39 -9.48 -16.04
N LEU A 63 5.48 -9.39 -15.26
CA LEU A 63 6.42 -8.27 -15.33
C LEU A 63 7.15 -8.19 -16.67
N LEU A 64 7.54 -9.32 -17.25
CA LEU A 64 8.19 -9.38 -18.56
C LEU A 64 7.22 -8.99 -19.69
N VAL A 65 6.02 -9.57 -19.70
CA VAL A 65 4.98 -9.25 -20.69
C VAL A 65 4.59 -7.78 -20.61
N ARG A 66 4.44 -7.25 -19.38
CA ARG A 66 4.17 -5.84 -19.13
C ARG A 66 5.27 -4.94 -19.67
N ALA A 67 6.53 -5.23 -19.36
CA ALA A 67 7.67 -4.47 -19.85
C ALA A 67 7.76 -4.49 -21.38
N PHE A 68 7.51 -5.66 -21.99
CA PHE A 68 7.50 -5.82 -23.44
C PHE A 68 6.37 -5.02 -24.09
N GLY A 69 5.15 -5.11 -23.56
CA GLY A 69 4.00 -4.36 -24.05
C GLY A 69 4.22 -2.85 -23.99
N TYR A 70 4.75 -2.33 -22.88
CA TYR A 70 5.08 -0.91 -22.75
C TYR A 70 6.19 -0.47 -23.69
N TRP A 71 7.20 -1.30 -23.92
CA TRP A 71 8.27 -1.00 -24.86
C TRP A 71 7.76 -0.94 -26.32
N GLN A 72 6.90 -1.88 -26.72
CA GLN A 72 6.34 -1.92 -28.07
C GLN A 72 5.34 -0.79 -28.31
N MET A 73 4.36 -0.63 -27.41
CA MET A 73 3.28 0.35 -27.55
C MET A 73 3.78 1.78 -27.27
N GLY A 74 4.72 1.94 -26.33
CA GLY A 74 5.24 3.25 -25.94
C GLY A 74 5.94 4.01 -27.06
N ARG A 75 6.54 3.28 -28.03
CA ARG A 75 7.14 3.88 -29.24
C ARG A 75 6.10 4.51 -30.16
N GLY A 76 4.94 3.88 -30.33
CA GLY A 76 3.86 4.37 -31.21
C GLY A 76 2.97 5.42 -30.55
N VAL A 77 2.72 5.30 -29.24
CA VAL A 77 1.71 6.11 -28.52
C VAL A 77 2.33 7.36 -27.86
N ARG A 78 3.67 7.53 -27.90
CA ARG A 78 4.41 8.59 -27.17
C ARG A 78 4.02 8.65 -25.68
N TRP A 79 3.76 7.49 -25.09
CA TRP A 79 3.43 7.38 -23.68
C TRP A 79 4.70 7.47 -22.83
N THR A 80 4.66 8.39 -21.85
CA THR A 80 5.75 8.58 -20.87
C THR A 80 5.28 8.03 -19.52
N PRO A 81 5.69 6.81 -19.13
CA PRO A 81 5.35 6.25 -17.83
C PRO A 81 5.91 7.10 -16.69
N LEU A 82 5.08 7.38 -15.69
CA LEU A 82 5.42 8.18 -14.52
C LEU A 82 5.27 7.34 -13.26
N ILE A 83 6.29 7.31 -12.41
CA ILE A 83 6.15 6.82 -11.03
C ILE A 83 6.07 8.04 -10.12
N ASN A 84 4.93 8.18 -9.44
CA ASN A 84 4.73 9.23 -8.47
C ASN A 84 5.14 8.73 -7.08
N LEU A 85 6.28 9.21 -6.58
CA LEU A 85 6.77 8.96 -5.22
C LEU A 85 6.31 10.06 -4.25
N CYS A 86 5.11 10.61 -4.49
CA CYS A 86 4.46 11.76 -3.86
C CYS A 86 5.20 13.10 -4.02
N VAL A 87 6.44 13.19 -3.58
CA VAL A 87 7.27 14.42 -3.66
C VAL A 87 7.97 14.52 -5.01
N VAL A 88 8.34 13.36 -5.55
CA VAL A 88 9.14 13.22 -6.75
C VAL A 88 8.34 12.44 -7.78
N VAL A 89 8.23 13.00 -8.97
CA VAL A 89 7.67 12.30 -10.13
C VAL A 89 8.82 11.88 -11.02
N VAL A 90 8.95 10.58 -11.25
CA VAL A 90 10.03 9.99 -12.05
C VAL A 90 9.48 9.63 -13.42
N PRO A 91 9.85 10.37 -14.49
CA PRO A 91 9.50 10.00 -15.85
C PRO A 91 10.43 8.91 -16.36
N PHE A 92 9.86 7.85 -16.93
CA PHE A 92 10.59 6.79 -17.61
C PHE A 92 10.41 6.92 -19.12
N ARG A 93 11.50 6.78 -19.86
CA ARG A 93 11.46 6.75 -21.33
C ARG A 93 11.19 5.34 -21.83
N SER A 94 10.24 5.22 -22.74
CA SER A 94 9.76 3.94 -23.31
C SER A 94 10.63 3.41 -24.47
N ASP A 95 11.79 4.01 -24.73
CA ASP A 95 12.67 3.69 -25.85
C ASP A 95 13.44 2.37 -25.67
N LEU A 96 13.77 2.06 -24.42
CA LEU A 96 14.59 0.91 -24.01
C LEU A 96 13.78 -0.09 -23.18
N PHE A 97 13.81 -1.36 -23.56
CA PHE A 97 13.15 -2.45 -22.84
C PHE A 97 13.61 -2.54 -21.37
N ALA A 98 14.91 -2.39 -21.11
CA ALA A 98 15.46 -2.44 -19.75
C ALA A 98 14.85 -1.36 -18.83
N ARG A 99 14.57 -0.16 -19.35
CA ARG A 99 13.90 0.91 -18.59
C ARG A 99 12.45 0.58 -18.31
N MET A 100 11.76 -0.06 -19.26
CA MET A 100 10.38 -0.53 -19.07
C MET A 100 10.29 -1.69 -18.07
N LEU A 101 11.31 -2.54 -18.00
CA LEU A 101 11.41 -3.59 -16.98
C LEU A 101 11.60 -2.98 -15.59
N VAL A 102 12.53 -2.03 -15.44
CA VAL A 102 12.71 -1.29 -14.18
C VAL A 102 11.43 -0.54 -13.78
N PHE A 103 10.77 0.11 -14.73
CA PHE A 103 9.48 0.75 -14.48
C PHE A 103 8.43 -0.25 -14.01
N SER A 104 8.32 -1.41 -14.67
CA SER A 104 7.33 -2.44 -14.37
C SER A 104 7.54 -3.06 -12.98
N THR A 105 8.80 -3.29 -12.59
CA THR A 105 9.16 -3.81 -11.27
C THR A 105 8.99 -2.75 -10.19
N ALA A 106 9.48 -1.53 -10.41
CA ALA A 106 9.41 -0.44 -9.44
C ALA A 106 7.96 0.00 -9.19
N SER A 107 7.13 0.13 -10.23
CA SER A 107 5.72 0.50 -10.07
C SER A 107 4.93 -0.55 -9.29
N LEU A 108 5.16 -1.84 -9.54
CA LEU A 108 4.56 -2.91 -8.75
C LEU A 108 5.09 -2.89 -7.32
N ALA A 109 6.39 -2.70 -7.10
CA ALA A 109 6.99 -2.66 -5.77
C ALA A 109 6.43 -1.51 -4.92
N VAL A 110 6.27 -0.32 -5.52
CA VAL A 110 5.61 0.84 -4.88
C VAL A 110 4.16 0.48 -4.54
N PHE A 111 3.40 -0.09 -5.48
CA PHE A 111 2.01 -0.48 -5.23
C PHE A 111 1.86 -1.54 -4.13
N VAL A 112 2.76 -2.53 -4.08
CA VAL A 112 2.83 -3.51 -2.99
C VAL A 112 3.19 -2.82 -1.67
N ALA A 113 4.16 -1.91 -1.66
CA ALA A 113 4.53 -1.17 -0.46
C ALA A 113 3.37 -0.32 0.09
N GLU A 114 2.63 0.37 -0.78
CA GLU A 114 1.42 1.11 -0.42
C GLU A 114 0.38 0.20 0.25
N PHE A 115 0.12 -0.97 -0.34
CA PHE A 115 -0.76 -1.97 0.25
C PHE A 115 -0.27 -2.42 1.64
N TYR A 116 1.04 -2.67 1.83
CA TYR A 116 1.55 -3.01 3.16
C TYR A 116 1.46 -1.84 4.14
N PHE A 117 1.62 -0.60 3.68
CA PHE A 117 1.38 0.58 4.53
C PHE A 117 -0.07 0.65 4.96
N TRP A 118 -1.02 0.31 4.10
CA TRP A 118 -2.43 0.16 4.48
C TRP A 118 -2.62 -0.89 5.58
N LEU A 119 -2.01 -2.07 5.44
CA LEU A 119 -2.06 -3.11 6.45
C LEU A 119 -1.49 -2.66 7.81
N LEU A 120 -0.39 -1.89 7.81
CA LEU A 120 0.19 -1.32 9.03
C LEU A 120 -0.79 -0.40 9.75
N LEU A 121 -1.48 0.47 9.01
CA LEU A 121 -2.50 1.36 9.56
C LEU A 121 -3.65 0.56 10.17
N LEU A 122 -4.21 -0.40 9.42
CA LEU A 122 -5.32 -1.23 9.89
C LEU A 122 -4.95 -2.00 11.16
N SER A 123 -3.75 -2.60 11.16
CA SER A 123 -3.23 -3.31 12.32
C SER A 123 -3.00 -2.39 13.53
N ALA A 124 -2.50 -1.17 13.32
CA ALA A 124 -2.29 -0.20 14.39
C ALA A 124 -3.64 0.31 14.97
N ALA A 125 -4.60 0.62 14.11
CA ALA A 125 -5.94 1.07 14.50
C ALA A 125 -6.69 -0.02 15.30
N ASN A 126 -6.57 -1.27 14.87
CA ASN A 126 -7.25 -2.43 15.48
C ASN A 126 -6.36 -3.23 16.42
N ARG A 127 -5.33 -2.62 17.01
CA ARG A 127 -4.41 -3.32 17.94
C ARG A 127 -5.10 -3.98 19.15
N ARG A 128 -6.29 -3.48 19.53
CA ARG A 128 -7.09 -3.98 20.67
C ARG A 128 -8.13 -5.01 20.27
N VAL A 129 -8.29 -5.29 18.97
CA VAL A 129 -9.24 -6.30 18.49
C VAL A 129 -8.66 -7.69 18.74
N LEU A 130 -9.50 -8.58 19.29
CA LEU A 130 -9.14 -9.96 19.63
C LEU A 130 -8.76 -10.77 18.39
N ASP A 131 -7.94 -11.80 18.58
CA ASP A 131 -7.47 -12.72 17.53
C ASP A 131 -8.59 -13.60 16.91
N THR A 132 -9.82 -13.53 17.45
CA THR A 132 -10.99 -14.25 16.93
C THR A 132 -11.55 -13.63 15.65
N ASP A 133 -11.21 -12.38 15.32
CA ASP A 133 -11.66 -11.74 14.08
C ASP A 133 -10.84 -12.28 12.87
N PRO A 134 -11.51 -12.87 11.86
CA PRO A 134 -10.82 -13.51 10.74
C PRO A 134 -10.09 -12.52 9.83
N VAL A 135 -10.61 -11.30 9.67
CA VAL A 135 -9.99 -10.26 8.81
C VAL A 135 -8.76 -9.69 9.50
N GLN A 136 -8.86 -9.38 10.79
CA GLN A 136 -7.71 -8.92 11.58
C GLN A 136 -6.61 -9.99 11.60
N ASN A 137 -6.96 -11.25 11.84
CA ASN A 137 -5.99 -12.35 11.85
C ASN A 137 -5.27 -12.48 10.50
N HIS A 138 -5.98 -12.30 9.38
CA HIS A 138 -5.39 -12.29 8.05
C HIS A 138 -4.38 -11.14 7.87
N ILE A 139 -4.73 -9.93 8.31
CA ILE A 139 -3.83 -8.75 8.29
C ILE A 139 -2.57 -9.02 9.13
N ARG A 140 -2.73 -9.53 10.35
CA ARG A 140 -1.62 -9.87 11.25
C ARG A 140 -0.71 -10.92 10.64
N ALA A 141 -1.26 -11.92 9.96
CA ALA A 141 -0.51 -12.97 9.29
C ALA A 141 0.39 -12.42 8.17
N HIS A 142 -0.09 -11.44 7.39
CA HIS A 142 0.71 -10.80 6.34
C HIS A 142 1.85 -9.96 6.90
N LEU A 143 1.63 -9.23 7.99
CA LEU A 143 2.63 -8.40 8.67
C LEU A 143 3.66 -9.21 9.49
N GLY A 144 3.29 -10.41 9.94
CA GLY A 144 4.16 -11.32 10.66
C GLY A 144 4.74 -10.70 11.94
N ARG A 145 6.07 -10.63 12.04
CA ARG A 145 6.74 -10.10 13.26
C ARG A 145 6.48 -8.61 13.49
N VAL A 146 6.28 -7.83 12.43
CA VAL A 146 6.01 -6.38 12.52
C VAL A 146 4.69 -6.12 13.23
N ASP A 147 3.76 -7.08 13.21
CA ASP A 147 2.49 -6.96 13.92
C ASP A 147 2.65 -6.90 15.46
N ARG A 148 3.73 -7.45 16.01
CA ARG A 148 3.96 -7.43 17.47
C ARG A 148 4.47 -6.09 17.98
N TRP A 149 4.84 -5.19 17.09
CA TRP A 149 5.39 -3.89 17.48
C TRP A 149 4.30 -2.99 18.08
N PRO A 150 4.65 -2.06 18.98
CA PRO A 150 3.72 -1.06 19.44
C PRO A 150 3.21 -0.22 18.26
N GLY A 151 1.92 0.17 18.32
CA GLY A 151 1.24 0.82 17.20
C GLY A 151 1.95 2.05 16.65
N PHE A 152 2.58 2.87 17.50
CA PHE A 152 3.32 4.05 17.04
C PHE A 152 4.54 3.69 16.18
N LEU A 153 5.26 2.59 16.48
CA LEU A 153 6.38 2.14 15.65
C LEU A 153 5.90 1.60 14.30
N LYS A 154 4.74 0.93 14.26
CA LYS A 154 4.13 0.52 12.98
C LYS A 154 3.78 1.73 12.12
N LEU A 155 3.25 2.78 12.73
CA LEU A 155 2.90 4.01 12.03
C LEU A 155 4.14 4.80 11.61
N LEU A 156 5.25 4.71 12.34
CA LEU A 156 6.50 5.35 11.94
C LEU A 156 7.23 4.60 10.81
N LEU A 157 6.90 3.33 10.58
CA LEU A 157 7.61 2.48 9.62
C LEU A 157 7.55 2.98 8.17
N PRO A 158 6.41 3.42 7.62
CA PRO A 158 6.36 4.00 6.28
C PRO A 158 7.31 5.19 6.11
N PHE A 159 7.36 6.07 7.11
CA PHE A 159 8.26 7.22 7.12
C PHE A 159 9.72 6.79 7.07
N LEU A 160 10.13 5.87 7.97
CA LEU A 160 11.51 5.40 8.04
C LEU A 160 11.90 4.63 6.77
N LEU A 161 11.04 3.74 6.28
CA LEU A 161 11.34 2.93 5.09
C LEU A 161 11.47 3.81 3.84
N ALA A 162 10.53 4.74 3.62
CA ALA A 162 10.59 5.64 2.48
C ALA A 162 11.80 6.58 2.56
N GLY A 163 12.11 7.14 3.73
CA GLY A 163 13.27 8.00 3.93
C GLY A 163 14.60 7.27 3.76
N LEU A 164 14.76 6.09 4.38
CA LEU A 164 15.99 5.27 4.24
C LEU A 164 16.17 4.76 2.81
N LEU A 165 15.09 4.33 2.16
CA LEU A 165 15.13 3.93 0.76
C LEU A 165 15.55 5.11 -0.12
N TRP A 166 15.06 6.32 0.18
CA TRP A 166 15.46 7.54 -0.54
C TRP A 166 16.95 7.83 -0.39
N LEU A 167 17.55 7.66 0.80
CA LEU A 167 18.98 7.85 0.99
C LEU A 167 19.84 6.90 0.13
N GLY A 168 19.34 5.70 -0.16
CA GLY A 168 20.01 4.76 -1.06
C GLY A 168 19.74 5.00 -2.54
N VAL A 169 18.47 5.20 -2.91
CA VAL A 169 18.01 5.30 -4.30
C VAL A 169 18.20 6.69 -4.87
N GLY A 170 18.02 7.75 -4.08
CA GLY A 170 18.14 9.14 -4.51
C GLY A 170 19.48 9.47 -5.18
N PRO A 171 20.64 9.10 -4.59
CA PRO A 171 21.94 9.28 -5.23
C PRO A 171 22.07 8.54 -6.57
N LEU A 172 21.50 7.33 -6.67
CA LEU A 172 21.50 6.57 -7.92
C LEU A 172 20.64 7.26 -8.99
N MET A 173 19.47 7.78 -8.60
CA MET A 173 18.59 8.52 -9.50
C MET A 173 19.24 9.81 -10.01
N ALA A 174 20.00 10.51 -9.16
CA ALA A 174 20.77 11.68 -9.56
C ALA A 174 21.88 11.32 -10.56
N LYS A 175 22.63 10.23 -10.32
CA LYS A 175 23.64 9.73 -11.27
C LYS A 175 23.05 9.36 -12.64
N LEU A 176 21.81 8.88 -12.66
CA LEU A 176 21.09 8.53 -13.88
C LEU A 176 20.41 9.74 -14.55
N GLY A 177 20.55 10.96 -13.99
CA GLY A 177 20.01 12.19 -14.55
C GLY A 177 18.50 12.37 -14.36
N TYR A 178 17.85 11.58 -13.50
CA TYR A 178 16.43 11.77 -13.19
C TYR A 178 16.18 12.95 -12.26
N GLN A 179 17.19 13.37 -11.49
CA GLN A 179 17.11 14.47 -10.53
C GLN A 179 18.44 15.17 -10.31
N LEU A 180 18.40 16.35 -9.69
CA LEU A 180 19.58 17.06 -9.25
C LEU A 180 20.23 16.32 -8.06
N PRO A 181 21.55 16.11 -8.06
CA PRO A 181 22.24 15.50 -6.94
C PRO A 181 22.16 16.38 -5.69
N ALA A 182 21.99 15.75 -4.53
CA ALA A 182 22.10 16.44 -3.25
C ALA A 182 23.55 16.95 -3.07
N LYS A 183 23.71 18.22 -2.68
CA LYS A 183 25.04 18.82 -2.51
C LYS A 183 25.72 18.47 -1.19
N SER A 184 24.94 18.10 -0.17
CA SER A 184 25.45 17.77 1.16
C SER A 184 24.64 16.64 1.80
N LEU A 185 25.21 16.00 2.82
CA LEU A 185 24.51 15.01 3.63
C LEU A 185 23.28 15.61 4.33
N ALA A 186 23.36 16.87 4.75
CA ALA A 186 22.24 17.58 5.34
C ALA A 186 21.09 17.78 4.33
N HIS A 187 21.41 18.13 3.09
CA HIS A 187 20.42 18.23 2.01
C HIS A 187 19.81 16.85 1.69
N ALA A 188 20.62 15.79 1.61
CA ALA A 188 20.10 14.43 1.42
C ALA A 188 19.18 13.98 2.56
N ALA A 189 19.50 14.33 3.81
CA ALA A 189 18.66 14.06 4.97
C ALA A 189 17.34 14.83 4.91
N GLN A 190 17.34 16.10 4.53
CA GLN A 190 16.13 16.90 4.33
C GLN A 190 15.21 16.30 3.25
N GLN A 191 15.79 15.88 2.12
CA GLN A 191 15.04 15.19 1.07
C GLN A 191 14.41 13.88 1.58
N ALA A 192 15.18 13.08 2.33
CA ALA A 192 14.71 11.83 2.91
C ALA A 192 13.57 12.05 3.91
N VAL A 193 13.63 13.11 4.72
CA VAL A 193 12.54 13.49 5.64
C VAL A 193 11.28 13.85 4.86
N LEU A 194 11.38 14.67 3.80
CA LEU A 194 10.21 15.04 3.00
C LEU A 194 9.59 13.84 2.28
N VAL A 195 10.43 12.96 1.72
CA VAL A 195 9.97 11.70 1.10
C VAL A 195 9.33 10.79 2.14
N GLY A 196 9.93 10.66 3.33
CA GLY A 196 9.36 9.94 4.46
C GLY A 196 7.98 10.48 4.86
N LEU A 197 7.83 11.80 5.00
CA LEU A 197 6.56 12.44 5.35
C LEU A 197 5.48 12.16 4.31
N SER A 198 5.88 12.12 3.04
CA SER A 198 4.95 11.87 1.95
C SER A 198 4.37 10.45 1.95
N ALA A 199 5.05 9.48 2.58
CA ALA A 199 4.55 8.12 2.72
C ALA A 199 3.21 8.07 3.51
N PHE A 200 2.94 9.04 4.38
CA PHE A 200 1.67 9.14 5.10
C PHE A 200 0.49 9.48 4.19
N LEU A 201 0.73 10.11 3.03
CA LEU A 201 -0.34 10.48 2.09
C LEU A 201 -1.05 9.25 1.52
N VAL A 202 -0.38 8.11 1.47
CA VAL A 202 -0.92 6.82 1.02
C VAL A 202 -2.16 6.40 1.82
N TRP A 203 -2.26 6.80 3.09
CA TRP A 203 -3.40 6.42 3.94
C TRP A 203 -4.67 7.24 3.69
N LYS A 204 -4.59 8.39 3.01
CA LYS A 204 -5.74 9.33 2.91
C LYS A 204 -6.98 8.68 2.28
N TYR A 205 -6.80 7.95 1.19
CA TYR A 205 -7.89 7.28 0.48
C TYR A 205 -8.43 6.07 1.24
N LEU A 206 -7.56 5.32 1.93
CA LEU A 206 -7.99 4.20 2.75
C LEU A 206 -8.84 4.66 3.92
N ILE A 207 -8.38 5.66 4.68
CA ILE A 207 -9.12 6.20 5.82
C ILE A 207 -10.45 6.77 5.34
N ALA A 208 -10.43 7.63 4.31
CA ALA A 208 -11.65 8.20 3.76
C ALA A 208 -12.63 7.12 3.28
N GLY A 209 -12.14 6.11 2.56
CA GLY A 209 -12.96 4.99 2.10
C GLY A 209 -13.62 4.21 3.24
N ILE A 210 -12.87 3.89 4.30
CA ILE A 210 -13.41 3.19 5.49
C ILE A 210 -14.48 4.05 6.18
N LEU A 211 -14.24 5.35 6.35
CA LEU A 211 -15.20 6.24 7.00
C LEU A 211 -16.49 6.42 6.18
N LEU A 212 -16.37 6.56 4.87
CA LEU A 212 -17.53 6.66 3.98
C LEU A 212 -18.32 5.35 3.93
N LEU A 213 -17.64 4.21 3.85
CA LEU A 213 -18.31 2.90 3.92
C LEU A 213 -19.00 2.68 5.28
N HIS A 214 -18.38 3.15 6.37
CA HIS A 214 -19.00 3.10 7.70
C HIS A 214 -20.24 3.99 7.78
N LEU A 215 -20.22 5.16 7.15
CA LEU A 215 -21.38 6.04 7.02
C LEU A 215 -22.52 5.29 6.31
N VAL A 216 -22.26 4.69 5.14
CA VAL A 216 -23.28 3.92 4.40
C VAL A 216 -23.79 2.74 5.24
N SER A 217 -22.89 1.99 5.89
CA SER A 217 -23.26 0.86 6.77
C SER A 217 -24.08 1.27 8.00
N SER A 218 -24.07 2.55 8.36
CA SER A 218 -24.88 3.07 9.48
C SER A 218 -26.34 3.33 9.07
N TYR A 219 -26.60 3.54 7.78
CA TYR A 219 -27.96 3.74 7.23
C TYR A 219 -28.51 2.51 6.51
N VAL A 220 -27.63 1.67 5.95
CA VAL A 220 -27.99 0.46 5.22
C VAL A 220 -27.43 -0.75 5.96
N TYR A 221 -28.31 -1.68 6.32
CA TYR A 221 -27.90 -2.91 6.98
C TYR A 221 -27.38 -3.93 5.97
N PHE A 222 -26.09 -4.25 6.05
CA PHE A 222 -25.44 -5.23 5.16
C PHE A 222 -25.25 -6.63 5.80
N GLY A 223 -25.94 -6.93 6.89
CA GLY A 223 -25.81 -8.21 7.59
C GLY A 223 -24.62 -8.27 8.57
N GLN A 224 -24.41 -9.44 9.17
CA GLN A 224 -23.33 -9.69 10.15
C GLN A 224 -22.05 -10.27 9.51
N ALA A 225 -21.76 -9.92 8.26
CA ALA A 225 -20.55 -10.44 7.61
C ALA A 225 -19.28 -9.94 8.34
N PRO A 226 -18.25 -10.79 8.54
CA PRO A 226 -17.05 -10.40 9.28
C PRO A 226 -16.36 -9.13 8.76
N ALA A 227 -16.37 -8.92 7.44
CA ALA A 227 -15.82 -7.73 6.81
C ALA A 227 -16.51 -6.43 7.26
N TRP A 228 -17.84 -6.43 7.39
CA TRP A 228 -18.61 -5.26 7.84
C TRP A 228 -18.39 -4.97 9.32
N THR A 229 -18.33 -6.01 10.15
CA THR A 229 -17.99 -5.89 11.57
C THR A 229 -16.59 -5.29 11.73
N PHE A 230 -15.61 -5.83 11.02
CA PHE A 230 -14.25 -5.33 11.01
C PHE A 230 -14.18 -3.86 10.56
N LEU A 231 -14.86 -3.51 9.46
CA LEU A 231 -14.91 -2.15 8.93
C LEU A 231 -15.49 -1.16 9.96
N ASN A 232 -16.60 -1.53 10.60
CA ASN A 232 -17.27 -0.69 11.59
C ASN A 232 -16.42 -0.49 12.84
N VAL A 233 -15.71 -1.53 13.31
CA VAL A 233 -14.76 -1.41 14.44
C VAL A 233 -13.58 -0.53 14.05
N THR A 234 -13.04 -0.72 12.84
CA THR A 234 -11.92 0.07 12.32
C THR A 234 -12.27 1.55 12.22
N ALA A 235 -13.42 1.88 11.63
CA ALA A 235 -13.89 3.25 11.48
C ALA A 235 -14.01 3.95 12.85
N ARG A 236 -14.63 3.28 13.83
CA ARG A 236 -14.72 3.81 15.20
C ARG A 236 -13.34 4.06 15.82
N ASN A 237 -12.39 3.14 15.62
CA ASN A 237 -11.01 3.31 16.12
C ASN A 237 -10.29 4.48 15.44
N LEU A 238 -10.49 4.68 14.12
CA LEU A 238 -9.94 5.79 13.36
C LEU A 238 -10.57 7.14 13.74
N LEU A 239 -11.84 7.16 14.15
CA LEU A 239 -12.53 8.37 14.60
C LEU A 239 -12.18 8.77 16.05
N ARG A 240 -11.59 7.88 16.86
CA ARG A 240 -11.24 8.18 18.27
C ARG A 240 -10.39 9.45 18.46
N PRO A 241 -9.34 9.72 17.68
CA PRO A 241 -8.53 10.93 17.84
C PRO A 241 -9.33 12.22 17.61
N ILE A 242 -10.36 12.16 16.76
CA ILE A 242 -11.26 13.27 16.45
C ILE A 242 -12.61 13.12 17.15
N ALA A 243 -12.67 12.38 18.26
CA ALA A 243 -13.90 12.18 19.02
C ALA A 243 -14.49 13.49 19.56
N TRP A 244 -13.69 14.56 19.64
CA TRP A 244 -14.18 15.90 19.96
C TRP A 244 -15.14 16.45 18.89
N MET A 245 -15.07 15.98 17.64
CA MET A 245 -15.98 16.36 16.54
C MET A 245 -17.35 15.67 16.60
N ARG A 246 -17.61 14.86 17.62
CA ARG A 246 -18.90 14.16 17.80
C ARG A 246 -20.08 15.10 18.08
N PHE A 247 -19.85 16.41 18.20
CA PHE A 247 -20.91 17.43 18.20
C PHE A 247 -21.73 17.45 16.89
N LEU A 248 -21.22 16.86 15.81
CA LEU A 248 -21.90 16.71 14.51
C LEU A 248 -22.95 15.59 14.49
N GLN A 249 -23.26 15.00 15.65
CA GLN A 249 -24.32 14.01 15.80
C GLN A 249 -25.66 14.71 16.03
N PHE A 250 -26.52 14.70 15.00
CA PHE A 250 -27.87 15.29 15.05
C PHE A 250 -28.90 14.18 15.25
N GLY A 251 -29.23 13.89 16.51
CA GLY A 251 -30.19 12.84 16.86
C GLY A 251 -29.74 11.46 16.37
N LYS A 252 -30.42 10.92 15.34
CA LYS A 252 -30.09 9.61 14.73
C LYS A 252 -29.08 9.71 13.57
N ILE A 253 -28.76 10.91 13.10
CA ILE A 253 -27.85 11.14 11.97
C ILE A 253 -26.45 11.42 12.53
N ASP A 254 -25.50 10.54 12.21
CA ASP A 254 -24.08 10.74 12.55
C ASP A 254 -23.31 11.21 11.31
N LEU A 255 -22.86 12.47 11.31
CA LEU A 255 -22.04 13.05 10.25
C LEU A 255 -20.53 13.08 10.60
N THR A 256 -20.14 12.56 11.77
CA THR A 256 -18.74 12.48 12.19
C THR A 256 -17.85 11.74 11.17
N PRO A 257 -18.28 10.60 10.57
CA PRO A 257 -17.48 9.92 9.56
C PRO A 257 -17.25 10.77 8.30
N LEU A 258 -18.24 11.57 7.90
CA LEU A 258 -18.15 12.46 6.75
C LEU A 258 -17.15 13.60 7.01
N ALA A 259 -17.25 14.25 8.17
CA ALA A 259 -16.31 15.31 8.56
C ALA A 259 -14.89 14.76 8.71
N GLY A 260 -14.72 13.57 9.30
CA GLY A 260 -13.43 12.89 9.38
C GLY A 260 -12.83 12.58 8.01
N ALA A 261 -13.63 12.10 7.06
CA ALA A 261 -13.19 11.86 5.68
C ALA A 261 -12.78 13.17 5.00
N ALA A 262 -13.58 14.24 5.13
CA ALA A 262 -13.27 15.55 4.57
C ALA A 262 -11.97 16.14 5.15
N LEU A 263 -11.76 16.02 6.46
CA LEU A 263 -10.55 16.46 7.13
C LEU A 263 -9.31 15.72 6.60
N VAL A 264 -9.36 14.39 6.52
CA VAL A 264 -8.23 13.58 6.06
C VAL A 264 -7.92 13.84 4.59
N LEU A 265 -8.93 13.99 3.74
CA LEU A 265 -8.74 14.35 2.34
C LEU A 265 -8.18 15.76 2.19
N GLY A 266 -8.69 16.73 2.97
CA GLY A 266 -8.19 18.11 2.97
C GLY A 266 -6.73 18.21 3.40
N LEU A 267 -6.37 17.57 4.52
CA LEU A 267 -4.98 17.49 4.99
C LEU A 267 -4.09 16.73 3.99
N GLY A 268 -4.59 15.64 3.43
CA GLY A 268 -3.86 14.85 2.43
C GLY A 268 -3.64 15.60 1.13
N GLU A 269 -4.57 16.47 0.72
CA GLU A 269 -4.43 17.31 -0.46
C GLU A 269 -3.49 18.50 -0.21
N ALA A 270 -3.61 19.13 0.97
CA ALA A 270 -2.67 20.16 1.41
C ALA A 270 -1.24 19.62 1.45
N GLY A 271 -1.03 18.41 2.00
CA GLY A 271 0.26 17.72 1.99
C GLY A 271 0.74 17.36 0.59
N ALA A 272 -0.14 16.87 -0.28
CA ALA A 272 0.21 16.51 -1.66
C ALA A 272 0.66 17.71 -2.51
N ARG A 273 0.19 18.93 -2.19
CA ARG A 273 0.61 20.19 -2.84
C ARG A 273 1.79 20.85 -2.15
N GLY A 274 1.81 20.82 -0.81
CA GLY A 274 2.81 21.48 0.02
C GLY A 274 4.16 20.77 0.00
N LEU A 275 4.19 19.44 0.14
CA LEU A 275 5.45 18.69 0.21
C LEU A 275 6.31 18.81 -1.05
N PRO A 276 5.77 18.69 -2.28
CA PRO A 276 6.57 18.94 -3.49
C PRO A 276 7.10 20.37 -3.59
N THR A 277 6.32 21.34 -3.09
CA THR A 277 6.73 22.76 -3.08
C THR A 277 7.91 22.97 -2.13
N LEU A 278 7.82 22.43 -0.90
CA LEU A 278 8.91 22.46 0.07
C LEU A 278 10.16 21.75 -0.45
N TYR A 279 10.00 20.63 -1.15
CA TYR A 279 11.12 19.89 -1.73
C TYR A 279 11.88 20.70 -2.79
N ARG A 280 11.18 21.47 -3.62
CA ARG A 280 11.81 22.38 -4.60
C ARG A 280 12.49 23.58 -3.96
N GLN A 281 12.04 23.99 -2.77
CA GLN A 281 12.57 25.13 -2.02
C GLN A 281 13.72 24.73 -1.08
N LEU A 282 14.08 23.44 -1.00
CA LEU A 282 15.21 23.01 -0.18
C LEU A 282 16.48 23.76 -0.62
N PRO A 283 17.25 24.30 0.34
CA PRO A 283 18.46 25.05 0.02
C PRO A 283 19.43 24.14 -0.73
N LEU A 284 19.81 24.58 -1.93
CA LEU A 284 20.64 23.82 -2.87
C LEU A 284 22.01 23.52 -2.30
#